data_AF-X0VR64-F1
#
_entry.id   AF-X0VR64-F1
#
_cell.length_a   1.000
_cell.length_b   1.000
_cell.length_c   1.000
_cell.angle_alpha   90.00
_cell.angle_beta   90.00
_cell.angle_gamma   90.00
#
_symmetry.space_group_name_H-M   'P 1'
#
loop_
_entity.id
_entity.type
_entity.pdbx_description
1 polymer ?
#
loop_
_entity_poly.entity_id
_entity_poly.type
_entity_poly.pdbx_seq_one_letter_code
_entity_poly.pdbx_strand_id
1 'polypeptide(L)'
;MKKGHKVRQIVDKANSKAKKLKPKCFFSSCNELAINSHSQSMGRSLRNISVDGKVIGLDINPFDSPADVNDWFKEIGIRQASRFKGFCQKHDDEFFKAVDSFGVDDVGKKTLARLAFRTFAMEVRIKEQAFCMVSTIIKRIACLGLPFPDDLYYFNLGREYFLKNDVPYYLNKFETMLDLNNYHDVESAVF
;
A
#
# COMPACT_ATOMS: atom_id res chain seq x y z
N MET A 1 23.79 25.75 0.72
CA MET A 1 23.92 24.33 0.31
C MET A 1 23.88 23.29 1.46
N LYS A 2 24.47 23.50 2.65
CA LYS A 2 24.57 22.44 3.70
C LYS A 2 23.26 22.00 4.38
N LYS A 3 22.23 22.88 4.50
CA LYS A 3 20.95 22.54 5.17
C LYS A 3 20.07 21.56 4.37
N GLY A 4 19.95 21.74 3.05
CA GLY A 4 19.16 20.86 2.18
C GLY A 4 19.67 19.41 2.14
N HIS A 5 20.99 19.23 2.12
CA HIS A 5 21.62 17.90 2.20
C HIS A 5 21.28 17.16 3.50
N LYS A 6 21.23 17.87 4.63
CA LYS A 6 20.90 17.27 5.94
C LYS A 6 19.42 16.82 6.01
N VAL A 7 18.50 17.60 5.45
CA VAL A 7 17.08 17.22 5.35
C VAL A 7 16.91 16.00 4.46
N ARG A 8 17.58 15.96 3.30
CA ARG A 8 17.55 14.81 2.39
C ARG A 8 17.95 13.50 3.08
N GLN A 9 19.06 13.52 3.81
CA GLN A 9 19.52 12.36 4.58
C GLN A 9 18.52 11.90 5.66
N ILE A 10 17.75 12.82 6.26
CA ILE A 10 16.74 12.46 7.28
C ILE A 10 15.59 11.69 6.63
N VAL A 11 15.07 12.18 5.51
CA VAL A 11 13.98 11.51 4.78
C VAL A 11 14.46 10.19 4.20
N ASP A 12 15.67 10.11 3.62
CA ASP A 12 16.20 8.86 3.05
C ASP A 12 16.30 7.77 4.13
N LYS A 13 16.77 8.13 5.33
CA LYS A 13 16.81 7.22 6.48
C LYS A 13 15.40 6.82 6.94
N ALA A 14 14.46 7.76 6.99
CA ALA A 14 13.07 7.49 7.36
C ALA A 14 12.38 6.56 6.35
N ASN A 15 12.58 6.79 5.05
CA ASN A 15 12.07 5.96 3.96
C ASN A 15 12.67 4.54 4.01
N SER A 16 13.99 4.43 4.19
CA SER A 16 14.64 3.12 4.35
C SER A 16 14.07 2.34 5.54
N LYS A 17 13.80 3.01 6.66
CA LYS A 17 13.16 2.39 7.83
C LYS A 17 11.75 1.91 7.53
N ALA A 18 10.92 2.75 6.87
CA ALA A 18 9.55 2.39 6.50
C ALA A 18 9.50 1.18 5.54
N LYS A 19 10.40 1.11 4.54
CA LYS A 19 10.51 -0.04 3.61
C LYS A 19 10.92 -1.34 4.31
N LYS A 20 11.65 -1.24 5.43
CA LYS A 20 12.13 -2.38 6.22
C LYS A 20 11.12 -2.92 7.24
N LEU A 21 9.94 -2.32 7.36
CA LEU A 21 8.87 -2.87 8.19
C LEU A 21 8.63 -4.35 7.85
N LYS A 22 8.50 -5.18 8.89
CA LYS A 22 8.20 -6.62 8.78
C LYS A 22 6.81 -6.87 9.36
N PRO A 23 5.76 -6.48 8.63
CA PRO A 23 4.41 -6.58 9.12
C PRO A 23 3.87 -8.01 9.08
N LYS A 24 2.80 -8.25 9.84
CA LYS A 24 2.01 -9.47 9.76
C LYS A 24 1.09 -9.44 8.54
N CYS A 25 0.60 -10.61 8.17
CA CYS A 25 -0.49 -10.80 7.22
C CYS A 25 -1.74 -9.99 7.62
N PHE A 26 -2.50 -9.51 6.63
CA PHE A 26 -3.74 -8.74 6.86
C PHE A 26 -4.94 -9.55 7.34
N PHE A 27 -4.89 -10.88 7.27
CA PHE A 27 -5.90 -11.74 7.89
C PHE A 27 -5.77 -11.68 9.43
N SER A 28 -6.84 -11.29 10.12
CA SER A 28 -6.87 -11.01 11.55
C SER A 28 -6.42 -12.18 12.42
N SER A 29 -6.75 -13.41 12.00
CA SER A 29 -6.38 -14.67 12.66
C SER A 29 -4.96 -15.16 12.32
N CYS A 30 -4.26 -14.49 11.40
CA CYS A 30 -2.96 -14.92 10.91
C CYS A 30 -1.80 -14.17 11.60
N ASN A 31 -0.83 -14.92 12.11
CA ASN A 31 0.36 -14.36 12.76
C ASN A 31 1.64 -14.39 11.91
N GLU A 32 1.56 -14.95 10.70
CA GLU A 32 2.69 -15.05 9.78
C GLU A 32 3.11 -13.69 9.22
N LEU A 33 4.39 -13.56 8.85
CA LEU A 33 4.90 -12.36 8.21
C LEU A 33 4.35 -12.22 6.79
N ALA A 34 4.01 -10.98 6.42
CA ALA A 34 3.61 -10.68 5.05
C ALA A 34 4.82 -10.74 4.10
N ILE A 35 4.59 -11.37 2.95
CA ILE A 35 5.49 -11.37 1.79
C ILE A 35 5.14 -10.18 0.89
N ASN A 36 5.87 -10.05 -0.22
CA ASN A 36 5.51 -9.05 -1.21
C ASN A 36 4.45 -9.59 -2.16
N SER A 37 3.20 -9.22 -1.90
CA SER A 37 2.01 -9.47 -2.73
C SER A 37 1.89 -8.43 -3.85
N HIS A 38 1.12 -8.73 -4.88
CA HIS A 38 0.71 -7.78 -5.93
C HIS A 38 -0.76 -7.41 -5.75
N SER A 39 -1.13 -6.13 -5.70
CA SER A 39 -2.56 -5.78 -5.65
C SER A 39 -3.28 -6.03 -6.97
N GLN A 40 -2.56 -5.90 -8.10
CA GLN A 40 -3.04 -6.24 -9.43
C GLN A 40 -2.41 -7.55 -9.88
N SER A 41 -3.22 -8.45 -10.44
CA SER A 41 -2.73 -9.77 -10.86
C SER A 41 -1.54 -9.65 -11.83
N MET A 42 -0.38 -10.20 -11.44
CA MET A 42 0.80 -10.21 -12.30
C MET A 42 0.62 -11.15 -13.49
N GLY A 43 0.02 -12.33 -13.28
CA GLY A 43 -0.17 -13.35 -14.30
C GLY A 43 -1.21 -12.97 -15.36
N ARG A 44 -2.11 -12.04 -15.01
CA ARG A 44 -3.24 -11.64 -15.88
C ARG A 44 -3.26 -10.14 -16.13
N SER A 45 -3.77 -9.35 -15.19
CA SER A 45 -4.00 -7.91 -15.36
C SER A 45 -2.76 -7.16 -15.86
N LEU A 46 -1.62 -7.30 -15.17
CA LEU A 46 -0.40 -6.58 -15.53
C LEU A 46 0.23 -7.10 -16.83
N ARG A 47 0.22 -8.41 -17.08
CA ARG A 47 0.74 -8.98 -18.33
C ARG A 47 -0.07 -8.55 -19.55
N ASN A 48 -1.39 -8.46 -19.41
CA ASN A 48 -2.28 -8.09 -20.51
C ASN A 48 -2.07 -6.65 -20.98
N ILE A 49 -1.69 -5.75 -20.08
CA ILE A 49 -1.42 -4.33 -20.39
C ILE A 49 0.08 -4.02 -20.55
N SER A 50 0.95 -5.03 -20.45
CA SER A 50 2.38 -4.81 -20.48
C SER A 50 2.93 -4.75 -21.91
N VAL A 51 3.90 -3.88 -22.11
CA VAL A 51 4.77 -3.85 -23.30
C VAL A 51 6.16 -4.24 -22.85
N ASP A 52 6.75 -5.28 -23.46
CA ASP A 52 8.05 -5.84 -23.09
C ASP A 52 8.22 -6.15 -21.58
N GLY A 53 7.14 -6.63 -20.95
CA GLY A 53 7.14 -6.97 -19.52
C GLY A 53 7.18 -5.76 -18.58
N LYS A 54 6.86 -4.57 -19.09
CA LYS A 54 6.75 -3.32 -18.32
C LYS A 54 5.37 -2.71 -18.48
N VAL A 55 4.99 -1.92 -17.49
CA VAL A 55 3.76 -1.10 -17.49
C VAL A 55 4.11 0.33 -17.08
N ILE A 56 3.23 1.28 -17.37
CA ILE A 56 3.37 2.64 -16.84
C ILE A 56 2.85 2.66 -15.39
N GLY A 57 3.63 3.23 -14.48
CA GLY A 57 3.23 3.42 -13.10
C GLY A 57 3.77 4.72 -12.50
N LEU A 58 3.23 5.08 -11.34
CA LEU A 58 3.64 6.28 -10.61
C LEU A 58 4.98 6.05 -9.90
N ASP A 59 5.94 6.95 -10.15
CA ASP A 59 7.21 7.05 -9.45
C ASP A 59 7.31 8.41 -8.75
N ILE A 60 6.71 8.50 -7.57
CA ILE A 60 6.70 9.72 -6.77
C ILE A 60 7.91 9.71 -5.84
N ASN A 61 8.88 10.57 -6.13
CA ASN A 61 10.00 10.86 -5.25
C ASN A 61 9.74 12.18 -4.51
N PRO A 62 9.73 12.21 -3.17
CA PRO A 62 9.44 13.42 -2.40
C PRO A 62 10.48 14.55 -2.58
N PHE A 63 11.61 14.28 -3.24
CA PHE A 63 12.61 15.28 -3.59
C PHE A 63 12.55 15.76 -5.04
N ASP A 64 11.77 15.07 -5.87
CA ASP A 64 11.60 15.45 -7.27
C ASP A 64 10.36 16.35 -7.33
N SER A 65 10.57 17.57 -7.82
CA SER A 65 9.50 18.50 -8.18
C SER A 65 9.48 18.55 -9.70
N PRO A 66 8.81 17.62 -10.38
CA PRO A 66 8.82 17.63 -11.82
C PRO A 66 8.17 18.90 -12.37
N ALA A 67 8.61 19.29 -13.56
CA ALA A 67 8.02 20.43 -14.26
C ALA A 67 6.68 20.05 -14.91
N ASP A 68 6.50 18.77 -15.23
CA ASP A 68 5.29 18.21 -15.83
C ASP A 68 4.80 17.00 -15.02
N VAL A 69 3.48 16.87 -14.85
CA VAL A 69 2.84 15.69 -14.23
C VAL A 69 3.21 14.38 -14.93
N ASN A 70 3.52 14.45 -16.23
CA ASN A 70 3.96 13.30 -17.02
C ASN A 70 5.27 12.69 -16.50
N ASP A 71 6.15 13.48 -15.85
CA ASP A 71 7.42 13.00 -15.31
C ASP A 71 7.24 12.06 -14.10
N TRP A 72 6.06 12.05 -13.46
CA TRP A 72 5.73 11.08 -12.42
C TRP A 72 5.42 9.70 -12.99
N PHE A 73 5.14 9.58 -14.29
CA PHE A 73 4.80 8.32 -14.92
C PHE A 73 6.05 7.70 -15.55
N LYS A 74 6.42 6.51 -15.07
CA LYS A 74 7.61 5.79 -15.57
C LYS A 74 7.27 4.35 -15.90
N GLU A 75 8.05 3.79 -16.82
CA GLU A 75 8.01 2.35 -17.05
C GLU A 75 8.52 1.60 -15.82
N ILE A 76 7.72 0.68 -15.31
CA ILE A 76 8.06 -0.21 -14.21
C ILE A 76 7.84 -1.66 -14.64
N GLY A 77 8.76 -2.55 -14.26
CA GLY A 77 8.61 -3.97 -14.56
C GLY A 77 7.38 -4.56 -13.84
N ILE A 78 6.66 -5.47 -14.50
CA ILE A 78 5.44 -6.10 -13.93
C ILE A 78 5.68 -6.83 -12.59
N ARG A 79 6.92 -7.25 -12.32
CA ARG A 79 7.31 -7.86 -11.03
C ARG A 79 7.40 -6.84 -9.88
N GLN A 80 7.49 -5.55 -10.19
CA GLN A 80 7.58 -4.46 -9.22
C GLN A 80 6.27 -3.67 -9.12
N ALA A 81 5.52 -3.57 -10.22
CA ALA A 81 4.23 -2.89 -10.26
C ALA A 81 3.26 -3.45 -9.22
N SER A 82 2.51 -2.56 -8.55
CA SER A 82 1.47 -2.92 -7.57
C SER A 82 1.94 -3.75 -6.36
N ARG A 83 3.25 -3.81 -6.12
CA ARG A 83 3.85 -4.69 -5.11
C ARG A 83 3.82 -4.06 -3.72
N PHE A 84 3.35 -4.80 -2.71
CA PHE A 84 3.30 -4.35 -1.32
C PHE A 84 3.42 -5.52 -0.34
N LYS A 85 3.71 -5.23 0.94
CA LYS A 85 3.74 -6.28 1.98
C LYS A 85 2.32 -6.57 2.49
N GLY A 86 1.59 -7.47 1.86
CA GLY A 86 0.17 -7.70 2.16
C GLY A 86 -0.08 -8.93 3.00
N PHE A 87 0.14 -10.09 2.39
CA PHE A 87 -0.33 -11.37 2.91
C PHE A 87 0.85 -12.31 3.14
N CYS A 88 0.70 -13.34 3.98
CA CYS A 88 1.68 -14.43 4.02
C CYS A 88 1.58 -15.28 2.75
N GLN A 89 2.59 -16.10 2.46
CA GLN A 89 2.64 -16.93 1.25
C GLN A 89 1.36 -17.75 1.08
N LYS A 90 0.90 -18.43 2.13
CA LYS A 90 -0.32 -19.24 2.11
C LYS A 90 -1.55 -18.44 1.67
N HIS A 91 -1.82 -17.31 2.31
CA HIS A 91 -2.99 -16.51 1.99
C HIS A 91 -2.85 -15.84 0.62
N ASP A 92 -1.64 -15.43 0.21
CA ASP A 92 -1.44 -14.87 -1.12
C ASP A 92 -1.76 -15.90 -2.21
N ASP A 93 -1.25 -17.12 -2.05
CA ASP A 93 -1.40 -18.20 -3.04
C ASP A 93 -2.81 -18.79 -3.07
N GLU A 94 -3.40 -19.10 -1.90
CA GLU A 94 -4.67 -19.84 -1.83
C GLU A 94 -5.87 -18.91 -2.02
N PHE A 95 -5.85 -17.75 -1.35
CA PHE A 95 -7.01 -16.87 -1.30
C PHE A 95 -7.19 -16.07 -2.59
N PHE A 96 -6.08 -15.61 -3.18
CA PHE A 96 -6.09 -14.82 -4.41
C PHE A 96 -5.87 -15.67 -5.66
N LYS A 97 -5.74 -17.00 -5.56
CA LYS A 97 -5.64 -17.89 -6.73
C LYS A 97 -6.72 -17.58 -7.78
N ALA A 98 -7.97 -17.45 -7.32
CA ALA A 98 -9.08 -17.10 -8.19
C ALA A 98 -8.81 -15.75 -8.89
N VAL A 99 -8.40 -14.72 -8.13
CA VAL A 99 -7.93 -13.39 -8.63
C VAL A 99 -6.89 -13.49 -9.73
N ASP A 100 -5.99 -14.46 -9.63
CA ASP A 100 -4.87 -14.60 -10.54
C ASP A 100 -5.12 -15.56 -11.71
N SER A 101 -6.25 -16.29 -11.72
CA SER A 101 -6.52 -17.37 -12.69
C SER A 101 -7.71 -17.17 -13.62
N PHE A 102 -8.61 -16.19 -13.43
CA PHE A 102 -9.79 -16.07 -14.31
C PHE A 102 -9.51 -15.43 -15.68
N GLY A 103 -10.30 -15.89 -16.67
CA GLY A 103 -10.57 -15.16 -17.90
C GLY A 103 -11.45 -13.93 -17.62
N VAL A 104 -11.50 -12.98 -18.55
CA VAL A 104 -12.29 -11.74 -18.39
C VAL A 104 -13.80 -12.03 -18.29
N ASP A 105 -14.23 -13.23 -18.69
CA ASP A 105 -15.62 -13.61 -18.87
C ASP A 105 -16.29 -14.28 -17.65
N ASP A 106 -15.58 -14.49 -16.53
CA ASP A 106 -16.11 -15.21 -15.35
C ASP A 106 -15.70 -14.57 -14.00
N VAL A 107 -15.98 -13.26 -13.86
CA VAL A 107 -15.65 -12.52 -12.63
C VAL A 107 -16.88 -12.44 -11.71
N GLY A 108 -17.06 -13.46 -10.86
CA GLY A 108 -18.12 -13.49 -9.85
C GLY A 108 -17.93 -12.50 -8.69
N LYS A 109 -19.00 -12.21 -7.93
CA LYS A 109 -18.98 -11.26 -6.80
C LYS A 109 -17.88 -11.57 -5.76
N LYS A 110 -17.69 -12.86 -5.42
CA LYS A 110 -16.65 -13.32 -4.49
C LYS A 110 -15.25 -12.91 -4.95
N THR A 111 -15.02 -13.00 -6.24
CA THR A 111 -13.76 -12.66 -6.85
C THR A 111 -13.49 -11.15 -6.78
N LEU A 112 -14.50 -10.33 -7.10
CA LEU A 112 -14.41 -8.87 -6.95
C LEU A 112 -14.18 -8.46 -5.49
N ALA A 113 -14.87 -9.10 -4.56
CA ALA A 113 -14.70 -8.88 -3.12
C ALA A 113 -13.26 -9.17 -2.66
N ARG A 114 -12.64 -10.25 -3.17
CA ARG A 114 -11.23 -10.55 -2.92
C ARG A 114 -10.32 -9.46 -3.49
N LEU A 115 -10.53 -9.03 -4.73
CA LEU A 115 -9.73 -7.96 -5.34
C LEU A 115 -9.85 -6.64 -4.56
N ALA A 116 -11.05 -6.30 -4.10
CA ALA A 116 -11.31 -5.14 -3.25
C ALA A 116 -10.55 -5.24 -1.92
N PHE A 117 -10.58 -6.41 -1.26
CA PHE A 117 -9.80 -6.65 -0.04
C PHE A 117 -8.28 -6.50 -0.28
N ARG A 118 -7.77 -7.04 -1.40
CA ARG A 118 -6.36 -6.89 -1.78
C ARG A 118 -5.95 -5.43 -1.97
N THR A 119 -6.83 -4.64 -2.58
CA THR A 119 -6.64 -3.20 -2.83
C THR A 119 -6.68 -2.41 -1.52
N PHE A 120 -7.66 -2.69 -0.65
CA PHE A 120 -7.73 -2.09 0.68
C PHE A 120 -6.45 -2.36 1.49
N ALA A 121 -5.99 -3.61 1.50
CA ALA A 121 -4.75 -3.99 2.19
C ALA A 121 -3.52 -3.23 1.67
N MET A 122 -3.43 -2.98 0.36
CA MET A 122 -2.37 -2.13 -0.21
C MET A 122 -2.45 -0.70 0.34
N GLU A 123 -3.63 -0.14 0.43
CA GLU A 123 -3.83 1.24 0.86
C GLU A 123 -3.56 1.45 2.34
N VAL A 124 -3.94 0.48 3.16
CA VAL A 124 -3.53 0.42 4.57
C VAL A 124 -2.00 0.33 4.66
N ARG A 125 -1.36 -0.54 3.90
CA ARG A 125 0.11 -0.70 3.90
C ARG A 125 0.83 0.60 3.53
N ILE A 126 0.36 1.30 2.50
CA ILE A 126 0.93 2.59 2.08
C ILE A 126 0.81 3.62 3.22
N LYS A 127 -0.35 3.68 3.88
CA LYS A 127 -0.58 4.58 5.02
C LYS A 127 0.28 4.21 6.23
N GLU A 128 0.50 2.93 6.54
CA GLU A 128 1.43 2.49 7.60
C GLU A 128 2.88 2.90 7.31
N GLN A 129 3.33 2.72 6.07
CA GLN A 129 4.67 3.13 5.65
C GLN A 129 4.84 4.65 5.73
N ALA A 130 3.85 5.41 5.24
CA ALA A 130 3.84 6.87 5.33
C ALA A 130 3.84 7.34 6.79
N PHE A 131 3.05 6.69 7.66
CA PHE A 131 3.02 6.98 9.09
C PHE A 131 4.37 6.74 9.75
N CYS A 132 5.02 5.61 9.47
CA CYS A 132 6.34 5.28 10.00
C CYS A 132 7.41 6.28 9.55
N MET A 133 7.40 6.63 8.26
CA MET A 133 8.32 7.58 7.66
C MET A 133 8.17 8.97 8.30
N VAL A 134 6.95 9.51 8.30
CA VAL A 134 6.69 10.86 8.81
C VAL A 134 6.93 10.94 10.33
N SER A 135 6.52 9.93 11.10
CA SER A 135 6.84 9.86 12.53
C SER A 135 8.34 9.89 12.80
N THR A 136 9.13 9.26 11.93
CA THR A 136 10.60 9.27 12.04
C THR A 136 11.18 10.65 11.70
N ILE A 137 10.62 11.32 10.67
CA ILE A 137 11.01 12.69 10.28
C ILE A 137 10.71 13.66 11.42
N ILE A 138 9.48 13.68 11.94
CA ILE A 138 9.05 14.58 13.02
C ILE A 138 9.93 14.43 14.25
N LYS A 139 10.17 13.18 14.71
CA LYS A 139 11.07 12.89 15.83
C LYS A 139 12.48 13.46 15.59
N ARG A 140 13.00 13.33 14.36
CA ARG A 140 14.35 13.78 14.05
C ARG A 140 14.46 15.30 13.94
N ILE A 141 13.44 15.97 13.39
CA ILE A 141 13.33 17.44 13.35
C ILE A 141 13.32 17.99 14.77
N ALA A 142 12.49 17.43 15.65
CA ALA A 142 12.42 17.81 17.06
C ALA A 142 13.77 17.66 17.78
N CYS A 143 14.46 16.51 17.63
CA CYS A 143 15.79 16.30 18.20
C CYS A 143 16.86 17.28 17.70
N LEU A 144 16.66 17.91 16.53
CA LEU A 144 17.62 18.84 15.93
C LEU A 144 17.26 20.31 16.20
N GLY A 145 16.18 20.58 16.94
CA GLY A 145 15.69 21.94 17.18
C GLY A 145 15.30 22.68 15.90
N LEU A 146 14.88 21.94 14.86
CA LEU A 146 14.39 22.52 13.62
C LEU A 146 12.91 22.92 13.77
N PRO A 147 12.41 23.90 12.98
CA PRO A 147 11.00 24.28 13.01
C PRO A 147 10.09 23.07 12.83
N PHE A 148 9.07 22.99 13.67
CA PHE A 148 8.12 21.88 13.65
C PHE A 148 7.12 22.08 12.49
N PRO A 149 6.95 21.07 11.61
CA PRO A 149 6.02 21.19 10.49
C PRO A 149 4.61 20.76 10.93
N ASP A 150 3.80 21.72 11.41
CA ASP A 150 2.44 21.48 11.91
C ASP A 150 1.57 20.69 10.93
N ASP A 151 1.54 21.09 9.65
CA ASP A 151 0.77 20.39 8.61
C ASP A 151 1.16 18.91 8.53
N LEU A 152 2.46 18.63 8.49
CA LEU A 152 2.98 17.28 8.41
C LEU A 152 2.61 16.45 9.65
N TYR A 153 2.56 17.10 10.82
CA TYR A 153 2.09 16.47 12.05
C TYR A 153 0.60 16.14 12.00
N TYR A 154 -0.26 17.08 11.63
CA TYR A 154 -1.71 16.85 11.56
C TYR A 154 -2.08 15.81 10.48
N PHE A 155 -1.42 15.83 9.32
CA PHE A 155 -1.58 14.77 8.32
C PHE A 155 -1.20 13.40 8.88
N ASN A 156 -0.14 13.33 9.69
CA ASN A 156 0.30 12.08 10.28
C ASN A 156 -0.61 11.62 11.42
N LEU A 157 -1.17 12.55 12.18
CA LEU A 157 -2.17 12.28 13.20
C LEU A 157 -3.43 11.67 12.58
N GLY A 158 -3.93 12.22 11.47
CA GLY A 158 -5.05 11.62 10.72
C GLY A 158 -4.78 10.19 10.27
N ARG A 159 -3.56 9.89 9.80
CA ARG A 159 -3.15 8.50 9.48
C ARG A 159 -3.16 7.61 10.71
N GLU A 160 -2.71 8.10 11.86
CA GLU A 160 -2.73 7.34 13.11
C GLU A 160 -4.15 6.98 13.52
N TYR A 161 -5.09 7.93 13.45
CA TYR A 161 -6.50 7.68 13.74
C TYR A 161 -7.11 6.65 12.79
N PHE A 162 -6.83 6.77 11.49
CA PHE A 162 -7.27 5.78 10.50
C PHE A 162 -6.73 4.37 10.82
N LEU A 163 -5.43 4.25 11.07
CA LEU A 163 -4.79 2.96 11.35
C LEU A 163 -5.30 2.32 12.64
N LYS A 164 -5.64 3.12 13.65
CA LYS A 164 -6.10 2.64 14.96
C LYS A 164 -7.59 2.30 15.00
N ASN A 165 -8.43 3.09 14.35
CA ASN A 165 -9.88 3.01 14.52
C ASN A 165 -10.57 2.42 13.28
N ASP A 166 -10.22 2.90 12.09
CA ASP A 166 -10.91 2.51 10.87
C ASP A 166 -10.43 1.16 10.33
N VAL A 167 -9.11 0.91 10.34
CA VAL A 167 -8.55 -0.33 9.80
C VAL A 167 -9.13 -1.59 10.46
N PRO A 168 -9.20 -1.72 11.81
CA PRO A 168 -9.81 -2.89 12.43
C PRO A 168 -11.27 -3.10 12.03
N TYR A 169 -12.04 -2.01 11.93
CA TYR A 169 -13.44 -2.05 11.49
C TYR A 169 -13.56 -2.59 10.06
N TYR A 170 -12.81 -2.02 9.12
CA TYR A 170 -12.87 -2.43 7.71
C TYR A 170 -12.30 -3.83 7.47
N LEU A 171 -11.22 -4.23 8.15
CA LEU A 171 -10.70 -5.60 8.07
C LEU A 171 -11.75 -6.62 8.51
N ASN A 172 -12.39 -6.39 9.67
CA ASN A 172 -13.46 -7.26 10.14
C ASN A 172 -14.64 -7.31 9.15
N LYS A 173 -15.00 -6.16 8.56
CA LYS A 173 -16.06 -6.09 7.55
C LYS A 173 -15.71 -6.91 6.30
N PHE A 174 -14.48 -6.78 5.79
CA PHE A 174 -14.01 -7.57 4.64
C PHE A 174 -14.02 -9.08 4.94
N GLU A 175 -13.45 -9.50 6.08
CA GLU A 175 -13.40 -10.91 6.46
C GLU A 175 -14.80 -11.51 6.64
N THR A 176 -15.68 -10.83 7.38
CA THR A 176 -17.08 -11.27 7.58
C THR A 176 -17.82 -11.39 6.26
N MET A 177 -17.67 -10.41 5.36
CA MET A 177 -18.27 -10.41 4.03
C MET A 177 -17.81 -11.61 3.20
N LEU A 178 -16.51 -11.92 3.24
CA LEU A 178 -15.89 -13.02 2.51
C LEU A 178 -16.30 -14.39 3.07
N ASP A 179 -16.40 -14.52 4.39
CA ASP A 179 -16.78 -15.75 5.09
C ASP A 179 -18.25 -16.10 4.89
N LEU A 180 -19.14 -15.11 5.02
CA LEU A 180 -20.58 -15.30 4.84
C LEU A 180 -21.03 -15.31 3.38
N ASN A 181 -20.13 -14.99 2.44
CA ASN A 181 -20.44 -14.74 1.02
C ASN A 181 -21.57 -13.71 0.81
N ASN A 182 -21.67 -12.72 1.71
CA ASN A 182 -22.66 -11.64 1.63
C ASN A 182 -21.98 -10.35 1.14
N TYR A 183 -22.13 -10.02 -0.14
CA TYR A 183 -21.45 -8.90 -0.78
C TYR A 183 -22.30 -7.62 -0.88
N HIS A 184 -23.48 -7.59 -0.25
CA HIS A 184 -24.40 -6.45 -0.35
C HIS A 184 -23.92 -5.22 0.43
N ASP A 185 -23.04 -5.39 1.42
CA ASP A 185 -22.60 -4.29 2.30
C ASP A 185 -21.44 -3.45 1.74
N VAL A 186 -21.01 -3.70 0.50
CA VAL A 186 -19.92 -2.97 -0.19
C VAL A 186 -20.48 -2.28 -1.44
N GLU A 187 -21.42 -1.36 -1.23
CA GLU A 187 -21.93 -0.50 -2.31
C GLU A 187 -21.03 0.73 -2.55
N SER A 188 -20.25 1.14 -1.54
CA SER A 188 -19.21 2.16 -1.70
C SER A 188 -18.20 2.07 -0.57
N ALA A 189 -16.96 1.67 -0.88
CA ALA A 189 -15.83 1.99 -0.03
C ALA A 189 -15.25 3.29 -0.56
N VAL A 190 -15.63 4.42 0.06
CA VAL A 190 -14.95 5.69 -0.19
C VAL A 190 -13.74 5.71 0.73
N PHE A 191 -12.54 5.68 0.14
CA PHE A 191 -11.25 5.70 0.83
C PHE A 191 -10.62 7.10 0.84
#